data_AF-A0AAX2GXW2-F1
#
_entry.id   AF-A0AAX2GXW2-F1
#
_cell.length_a   1.000
_cell.length_b   1.000
_cell.length_c   1.000
_cell.angle_alpha   90.00
_cell.angle_beta   90.00
_cell.angle_gamma   90.00
#
_symmetry.space_group_name_H-M   'P 1'
#
loop_
_entity.id
_entity.type
_entity.pdbx_description
1 polymer ?
#
loop_
_entity_poly.entity_id
_entity_poly.type
_entity_poly.pdbx_seq_one_letter_code
_entity_poly.pdbx_strand_id
1 'polypeptide(L)'
;MGNLKLKGKDILKLGYPNNQSINVALEVMKRHAAGKNIQYVKSVLKAILAHPQDYVGDLAFGQIAEALLCSTKTEKRELSAQRAPFQIFGTAIAEETKTQLYTALKLPVSVAGALMPDAHSGYGLPIGGVLATENAVIPYGVGLDIGCRMCLSILDIPISYLAGAKDKLEKALGEHTKFGMYETHKSHVDHEIFERDTFDLIPLLKRLKPKAIKQMGTSGGGNHFVEIGEVTLSDASLGLPAGTYLGILSHSGSRGFGAEIAQYYVRKAVEQCPLPREAQHFAWLDLSTHLGLEYWMAMNLAGDYASACHEDIHRRLIRAIGGRLRLRIENHHNFAWKEVHEGRELIVHRKGATPAGEGVLGIIPASMSEKGYIVRGRGNSESLCSASHGAGRAFSRADARNRFTQSEIKKLLKQKGVTLIGGTTEEAPMAYKDIGEVMNAQSELVDILGTFQPRIVRMEGLRSGV
;
A
#
# COMPACT_ATOMS: atom_id res chain seq x y z
N MET A 1 19.37 -13.74 28.49
CA MET A 1 18.06 -14.43 28.42
C MET A 1 18.32 -15.92 28.34
N GLY A 2 17.74 -16.72 29.24
CA GLY A 2 17.96 -18.17 29.24
C GLY A 2 17.41 -18.81 27.96
N ASN A 3 18.22 -19.60 27.27
CA ASN A 3 17.74 -20.39 26.14
C ASN A 3 16.82 -21.49 26.67
N LEU A 4 15.51 -21.38 26.41
CA LEU A 4 14.55 -22.45 26.66
C LEU A 4 15.01 -23.72 25.93
N LYS A 5 15.41 -24.75 26.69
CA LYS A 5 15.91 -26.03 26.17
C LYS A 5 14.76 -26.97 25.75
N LEU A 6 13.82 -26.48 24.94
CA LEU A 6 12.74 -27.27 24.35
C LEU A 6 13.12 -27.66 22.91
N LYS A 7 13.08 -28.96 22.59
CA LYS A 7 13.34 -29.49 21.24
C LYS A 7 12.08 -30.11 20.64
N GLY A 8 12.02 -30.21 19.31
CA GLY A 8 10.86 -30.82 18.63
C GLY A 8 10.58 -32.26 19.08
N LYS A 9 11.63 -33.02 19.39
CA LYS A 9 11.53 -34.37 19.98
C LYS A 9 10.80 -34.38 21.33
N ASP A 10 10.90 -33.30 22.12
CA ASP A 10 10.19 -33.19 23.39
C ASP A 10 8.70 -32.97 23.18
N ILE A 11 8.32 -32.17 22.17
CA ILE A 11 6.92 -31.88 21.81
C ILE A 11 6.25 -33.11 21.18
N LEU A 12 6.96 -33.84 20.32
CA LEU A 12 6.52 -35.16 19.82
C LEU A 12 6.21 -36.13 20.97
N LYS A 13 7.07 -36.18 21.99
CA LYS A 13 6.84 -37.00 23.19
C LYS A 13 5.63 -36.58 24.02
N LEU A 14 5.13 -35.35 23.85
CA LEU A 14 3.90 -34.88 24.50
C LEU A 14 2.63 -35.34 23.76
N GLY A 15 2.75 -35.90 22.55
CA GLY A 15 1.62 -36.38 21.75
C GLY A 15 1.18 -35.44 20.62
N TYR A 16 1.97 -34.40 20.31
CA TYR A 16 1.68 -33.55 19.15
C TYR A 16 1.81 -34.33 17.84
N PRO A 17 0.96 -34.05 16.84
CA PRO A 17 1.05 -34.66 15.52
C PRO A 17 2.36 -34.25 14.83
N ASN A 18 2.94 -35.17 14.06
CA ASN A 18 4.21 -34.93 13.35
C ASN A 18 4.01 -34.04 12.11
N ASN A 19 3.67 -32.78 12.34
CA ASN A 19 3.41 -31.77 11.31
C ASN A 19 3.86 -30.38 11.79
N GLN A 20 3.36 -29.32 11.13
CA GLN A 20 3.71 -27.93 11.41
C GLN A 20 3.45 -27.52 12.88
N SER A 21 2.51 -28.15 13.58
CA SER A 21 2.18 -27.86 14.98
C SER A 21 3.39 -27.95 15.91
N ILE A 22 4.37 -28.81 15.63
CA ILE A 22 5.60 -28.93 16.43
C ILE A 22 6.47 -27.68 16.29
N ASN A 23 6.66 -27.20 15.06
CA ASN A 23 7.49 -26.03 14.81
C ASN A 23 6.82 -24.76 15.36
N VAL A 24 5.50 -24.66 15.19
CA VAL A 24 4.70 -23.57 15.78
C VAL A 24 4.80 -23.59 17.29
N ALA A 25 4.61 -24.76 17.93
CA ALA A 25 4.74 -24.91 19.37
C ALA A 25 6.13 -24.53 19.90
N LEU A 26 7.20 -24.88 19.17
CA LEU A 26 8.57 -24.47 19.52
C LEU A 26 8.75 -22.96 19.45
N GLU A 27 8.32 -22.32 18.36
CA GLU A 27 8.48 -20.88 18.17
C GLU A 27 7.66 -20.08 19.17
N VAL A 28 6.40 -20.47 19.38
CA VAL A 28 5.49 -19.83 20.33
C VAL A 28 6.02 -19.95 21.75
N MET A 29 6.47 -21.13 22.17
CA MET A 29 7.02 -21.31 23.53
C MET A 29 8.33 -20.57 23.73
N LYS A 30 9.19 -20.48 22.70
CA LYS A 30 10.38 -19.63 22.74
C LYS A 30 10.04 -18.15 22.83
N ARG A 31 8.89 -17.72 22.29
CA ARG A 31 8.46 -16.32 22.31
C ARG A 31 7.82 -15.93 23.63
N HIS A 32 6.83 -16.69 24.08
CA HIS A 32 5.99 -16.34 25.24
C HIS A 32 6.45 -16.98 26.55
N ALA A 33 7.34 -17.98 26.51
CA ALA A 33 7.78 -18.71 27.69
C ALA A 33 9.31 -18.88 27.79
N ALA A 34 10.10 -18.02 27.13
CA ALA A 34 11.57 -18.09 27.12
C ALA A 34 12.22 -18.13 28.52
N GLY A 35 11.66 -17.36 29.46
CA GLY A 35 12.14 -17.27 30.84
C GLY A 35 11.48 -18.25 31.82
N LYS A 36 10.59 -19.12 31.34
CA LYS A 36 9.87 -20.07 32.19
C LYS A 36 10.62 -21.40 32.27
N ASN A 37 10.39 -22.15 33.34
CA ASN A 37 10.99 -23.48 33.50
C ASN A 37 10.36 -24.48 32.50
N ILE A 38 11.09 -25.54 32.17
CA ILE A 38 10.66 -26.52 31.16
C ILE A 38 9.41 -27.31 31.57
N GLN A 39 9.15 -27.47 32.87
CA GLN A 39 7.98 -28.18 33.37
C GLN A 39 6.70 -27.38 33.13
N TYR A 40 6.73 -26.07 33.39
CA TYR A 40 5.65 -25.13 33.07
C TYR A 40 5.38 -25.10 31.56
N VAL A 41 6.42 -25.02 30.74
CA VAL A 41 6.26 -25.03 29.28
C VAL A 41 5.58 -26.33 28.81
N LYS A 42 6.00 -27.48 29.36
CA LYS A 42 5.36 -28.76 29.06
C LYS A 42 3.92 -28.85 29.57
N SER A 43 3.58 -28.26 30.72
CA SER A 43 2.21 -28.27 31.22
C SER A 43 1.29 -27.42 30.34
N VAL A 44 1.75 -26.24 29.90
CA VAL A 44 0.99 -25.40 28.96
C VAL A 44 0.79 -26.13 27.62
N LEU A 45 1.84 -26.73 27.04
CA LEU A 45 1.71 -27.52 25.81
C LEU A 45 0.74 -28.68 25.95
N LYS A 46 0.72 -29.38 27.10
CA LYS A 46 -0.25 -30.45 27.36
C LYS A 46 -1.68 -29.92 27.46
N ALA A 47 -1.88 -28.78 28.12
CA ALA A 47 -3.21 -28.17 28.23
C ALA A 47 -3.76 -27.78 26.85
N ILE A 48 -2.92 -27.14 26.01
CA ILE A 48 -3.30 -26.78 24.64
C ILE A 48 -3.56 -28.04 23.79
N LEU A 49 -2.76 -29.09 23.93
CA LEU A 49 -2.98 -30.34 23.20
C LEU A 49 -4.29 -31.04 23.60
N ALA A 50 -4.65 -31.00 24.88
CA ALA A 50 -5.87 -31.62 25.39
C ALA A 50 -7.13 -30.85 24.99
N HIS A 51 -7.07 -29.51 25.03
CA HIS A 51 -8.22 -28.65 24.76
C HIS A 51 -7.85 -27.50 23.81
N PRO A 52 -7.48 -27.80 22.54
CA PRO A 52 -7.01 -26.76 21.63
C PRO A 52 -8.08 -25.69 21.34
N GLN A 53 -9.37 -26.06 21.40
CA GLN A 53 -10.49 -25.13 21.20
C GLN A 53 -10.47 -23.96 22.19
N ASP A 54 -10.07 -24.18 23.44
CA ASP A 54 -10.09 -23.15 24.51
C ASP A 54 -9.02 -22.08 24.33
N TYR A 55 -8.05 -22.33 23.46
CA TYR A 55 -6.94 -21.43 23.16
C TYR A 55 -7.08 -20.77 21.78
N VAL A 56 -8.13 -21.07 21.01
CA VAL A 56 -8.41 -20.38 19.75
C VAL A 56 -8.66 -18.89 20.03
N GLY A 57 -7.95 -18.01 19.32
CA GLY A 57 -8.00 -16.56 19.55
C GLY A 57 -7.12 -16.06 20.71
N ASP A 58 -6.43 -16.93 21.45
CA ASP A 58 -5.48 -16.51 22.48
C ASP A 58 -4.26 -15.80 21.85
N LEU A 59 -3.94 -14.60 22.35
CA LEU A 59 -2.88 -13.75 21.81
C LEU A 59 -1.46 -14.35 21.95
N ALA A 60 -1.24 -15.22 22.94
CA ALA A 60 0.05 -15.81 23.25
C ALA A 60 0.20 -17.24 22.69
N PHE A 61 -0.85 -18.05 22.76
CA PHE A 61 -0.79 -19.48 22.50
C PHE A 61 -1.72 -19.95 21.38
N GLY A 62 -2.58 -19.08 20.84
CA GLY A 62 -3.58 -19.45 19.84
C GLY A 62 -2.98 -20.04 18.56
N GLN A 63 -1.78 -19.63 18.16
CA GLN A 63 -1.06 -20.24 17.04
C GLN A 63 -0.88 -21.76 17.21
N ILE A 64 -0.60 -22.23 18.44
CA ILE A 64 -0.41 -23.66 18.73
C ILE A 64 -1.72 -24.42 18.58
N ALA A 65 -2.80 -23.87 19.12
CA ALA A 65 -4.14 -24.42 19.01
C ALA A 65 -4.61 -24.51 17.56
N GLU A 66 -4.45 -23.44 16.79
CA GLU A 66 -4.78 -23.41 15.36
C GLU A 66 -3.99 -24.46 14.59
N ALA A 67 -2.67 -24.60 14.84
CA ALA A 67 -1.86 -25.60 14.15
C ALA A 67 -2.25 -27.04 14.52
N LEU A 68 -2.77 -27.28 15.73
CA LEU A 68 -3.31 -28.56 16.15
C LEU A 68 -4.67 -28.86 15.52
N LEU A 69 -5.52 -27.85 15.36
CA LEU A 69 -6.85 -27.99 14.75
C LEU A 69 -6.77 -28.07 13.21
N CYS A 70 -5.84 -27.34 12.59
CA CYS A 70 -5.61 -27.30 11.14
C CYS A 70 -4.74 -28.47 10.62
N SER A 71 -4.37 -29.39 11.51
CA SER A 71 -3.59 -30.62 11.26
C SER A 71 -4.28 -31.63 10.32
N THR A 72 -5.56 -31.43 10.00
CA THR A 72 -6.22 -32.07 8.86
C THR A 72 -5.68 -31.48 7.57
N LYS A 73 -5.12 -32.30 6.66
CA LYS A 73 -4.61 -31.88 5.33
C LYS A 73 -5.45 -30.73 4.78
N THR A 74 -4.87 -29.55 4.60
CA THR A 74 -5.57 -28.40 4.04
C THR A 74 -6.02 -28.78 2.63
N GLU A 75 -7.30 -29.08 2.49
CA GLU A 75 -7.87 -29.42 1.19
C GLU A 75 -7.76 -28.21 0.27
N LYS A 76 -7.46 -28.47 -1.00
CA LYS A 76 -7.37 -27.41 -2.01
C LYS A 76 -8.74 -26.76 -2.12
N ARG A 77 -8.82 -25.45 -1.87
CA ARG A 77 -10.08 -24.73 -1.96
C ARG A 77 -10.49 -24.60 -3.42
N GLU A 78 -11.76 -24.84 -3.70
CA GLU A 78 -12.32 -24.68 -5.04
C GLU A 78 -12.81 -23.24 -5.25
N LEU A 79 -12.80 -22.81 -6.51
CA LEU A 79 -13.38 -21.53 -6.91
C LEU A 79 -14.88 -21.68 -7.09
N SER A 80 -15.63 -20.66 -6.70
CA SER A 80 -17.07 -20.56 -6.97
C SER A 80 -17.33 -20.62 -8.48
N ALA A 81 -18.41 -21.32 -8.86
CA ALA A 81 -18.83 -21.39 -10.25
C ALA A 81 -19.23 -20.01 -10.79
N GLN A 82 -19.91 -19.22 -9.96
CA GLN A 82 -20.36 -17.86 -10.26
C GLN A 82 -19.42 -16.82 -9.65
N ARG A 83 -19.37 -15.65 -10.28
CA ARG A 83 -18.64 -14.48 -9.76
C ARG A 83 -19.52 -13.73 -8.78
N ALA A 84 -18.92 -13.15 -7.75
CA ALA A 84 -19.55 -12.09 -6.98
C ALA A 84 -19.98 -10.90 -7.88
N PRO A 85 -21.03 -10.14 -7.52
CA PRO A 85 -21.43 -8.92 -8.22
C PRO A 85 -20.27 -7.93 -8.39
N PHE A 86 -20.25 -7.23 -9.52
CA PHE A 86 -19.19 -6.25 -9.77
C PHE A 86 -19.59 -5.20 -10.80
N GLN A 87 -18.88 -4.07 -10.79
CA GLN A 87 -19.01 -3.01 -11.78
C GLN A 87 -17.65 -2.67 -12.43
N ILE A 88 -17.64 -2.37 -13.72
CA ILE A 88 -16.44 -1.91 -14.45
C ILE A 88 -16.71 -0.51 -14.95
N PHE A 89 -15.84 0.42 -14.56
CA PHE A 89 -15.87 1.82 -14.97
C PHE A 89 -14.87 2.02 -16.12
N GLY A 90 -15.33 2.62 -17.21
CA GLY A 90 -14.56 2.80 -18.44
C GLY A 90 -14.58 1.59 -19.38
N THR A 91 -14.25 1.82 -20.65
CA THR A 91 -14.37 0.82 -21.73
C THR A 91 -13.02 0.30 -22.23
N ALA A 92 -11.96 1.10 -22.12
CA ALA A 92 -10.62 0.81 -22.63
C ALA A 92 -9.75 0.01 -21.62
N ILE A 93 -10.25 -1.13 -21.15
CA ILE A 93 -9.53 -2.03 -20.23
C ILE A 93 -9.27 -3.37 -20.93
N ALA A 94 -8.01 -3.81 -20.91
CA ALA A 94 -7.58 -5.07 -21.53
C ALA A 94 -8.26 -6.30 -20.88
N GLU A 95 -8.60 -7.31 -21.70
CA GLU A 95 -9.28 -8.52 -21.23
C GLU A 95 -8.47 -9.32 -20.19
N GLU A 96 -7.14 -9.28 -20.28
CA GLU A 96 -6.25 -9.90 -19.30
C GLU A 96 -6.42 -9.25 -17.92
N THR A 97 -6.54 -7.91 -17.86
CA THR A 97 -6.80 -7.16 -16.62
C THR A 97 -8.16 -7.51 -16.05
N LYS A 98 -9.21 -7.58 -16.89
CA LYS A 98 -10.54 -8.01 -16.46
C LYS A 98 -10.53 -9.45 -15.93
N THR A 99 -9.78 -10.34 -16.58
CA THR A 99 -9.64 -11.75 -16.17
C THR A 99 -9.03 -11.89 -14.78
N GLN A 100 -8.12 -11.00 -14.37
CA GLN A 100 -7.59 -10.96 -13.01
C GLN A 100 -8.71 -10.65 -11.99
N LEU A 101 -9.54 -9.64 -12.23
CA LEU A 101 -10.70 -9.34 -11.39
C LEU A 101 -11.69 -10.51 -11.39
N TYR A 102 -12.01 -11.08 -12.56
CA TYR A 102 -12.95 -12.19 -12.68
C TYR A 102 -12.51 -13.42 -11.89
N THR A 103 -11.21 -13.70 -11.84
CA THR A 103 -10.66 -14.76 -11.00
C THR A 103 -10.84 -14.46 -9.52
N ALA A 104 -10.57 -13.22 -9.11
CA ALA A 104 -10.75 -12.76 -7.73
C ALA A 104 -12.23 -12.86 -7.28
N LEU A 105 -13.17 -12.52 -8.16
CA LEU A 105 -14.61 -12.58 -7.87
C LEU A 105 -15.14 -14.01 -7.73
N LYS A 106 -14.38 -15.04 -8.13
CA LYS A 106 -14.72 -16.45 -7.94
C LYS A 106 -14.20 -17.03 -6.63
N LEU A 107 -13.51 -16.26 -5.79
CA LEU A 107 -13.12 -16.76 -4.48
C LEU A 107 -14.38 -16.93 -3.62
N PRO A 108 -14.45 -17.98 -2.78
CA PRO A 108 -15.61 -18.22 -1.92
C PRO A 108 -15.83 -17.10 -0.88
N VAL A 109 -14.80 -16.31 -0.59
CA VAL A 109 -14.88 -15.16 0.33
C VAL A 109 -15.27 -13.84 -0.35
N SER A 110 -15.35 -13.80 -1.68
CA SER A 110 -15.65 -12.57 -2.42
C SER A 110 -17.13 -12.22 -2.35
N VAL A 111 -17.41 -10.96 -2.03
CA VAL A 111 -18.77 -10.42 -1.86
C VAL A 111 -19.14 -9.45 -2.97
N ALA A 112 -18.22 -8.57 -3.36
CA ALA A 112 -18.41 -7.62 -4.45
C ALA A 112 -17.05 -7.16 -5.00
N GLY A 113 -17.04 -6.55 -6.19
CA GLY A 113 -15.84 -5.87 -6.68
C GLY A 113 -16.12 -4.75 -7.65
N ALA A 114 -15.08 -3.97 -7.94
CA ALA A 114 -15.13 -2.93 -8.96
C ALA A 114 -13.80 -2.83 -9.70
N LEU A 115 -13.84 -2.31 -10.92
CA LEU A 115 -12.66 -2.01 -11.72
C LEU A 115 -12.67 -0.56 -12.18
N MET A 116 -11.62 0.18 -11.87
CA MET A 116 -11.50 1.60 -12.17
C MET A 116 -11.01 1.83 -13.61
N PRO A 117 -11.25 3.01 -14.22
CA PRO A 117 -10.83 3.27 -15.60
C PRO A 117 -9.31 3.23 -15.84
N ASP A 118 -8.51 3.50 -14.80
CA ASP A 118 -7.04 3.44 -14.84
C ASP A 118 -6.49 1.99 -14.79
N ALA A 119 -7.38 0.99 -14.77
CA ALA A 119 -7.00 -0.38 -14.51
C ALA A 119 -6.06 -0.98 -15.56
N HIS A 120 -5.08 -1.75 -15.07
CA HIS A 120 -4.11 -2.47 -15.89
C HIS A 120 -3.56 -3.68 -15.13
N SER A 121 -2.99 -4.63 -15.89
CA SER A 121 -2.55 -5.91 -15.35
C SER A 121 -1.47 -5.76 -14.28
N GLY A 122 -1.64 -6.48 -13.17
CA GLY A 122 -0.71 -6.52 -12.04
C GLY A 122 -0.47 -7.94 -11.53
N TYR A 123 -0.10 -8.09 -10.26
CA TYR A 123 0.06 -9.39 -9.60
C TYR A 123 -1.10 -9.69 -8.65
N GLY A 124 -1.94 -10.69 -8.91
CA GLY A 124 -3.17 -10.90 -8.12
C GLY A 124 -4.27 -9.93 -8.55
N LEU A 125 -4.82 -9.13 -7.63
CA LEU A 125 -5.80 -8.10 -8.00
C LEU A 125 -5.16 -7.12 -9.01
N PRO A 126 -5.85 -6.76 -10.11
CA PRO A 126 -5.33 -5.79 -11.06
C PRO A 126 -5.10 -4.44 -10.38
N ILE A 127 -4.17 -3.65 -10.90
CA ILE A 127 -4.07 -2.24 -10.51
C ILE A 127 -5.33 -1.55 -11.03
N GLY A 128 -5.96 -0.68 -10.25
CA GLY A 128 -7.32 -0.18 -10.48
C GLY A 128 -8.43 -1.12 -9.96
N GLY A 129 -8.07 -2.23 -9.30
CA GLY A 129 -9.03 -3.20 -8.79
C GLY A 129 -9.48 -2.92 -7.36
N VAL A 130 -10.77 -3.16 -7.12
CA VAL A 130 -11.40 -3.15 -5.79
C VAL A 130 -12.10 -4.48 -5.56
N LEU A 131 -11.90 -5.09 -4.39
CA LEU A 131 -12.52 -6.36 -4.03
C LEU A 131 -12.95 -6.34 -2.55
N ALA A 132 -14.24 -6.50 -2.31
CA ALA A 132 -14.80 -6.70 -0.98
C ALA A 132 -14.89 -8.19 -0.66
N THR A 133 -14.37 -8.59 0.50
CA THR A 133 -14.41 -9.97 0.98
C THR A 133 -14.99 -10.06 2.38
N GLU A 134 -15.58 -11.21 2.71
CA GLU A 134 -16.10 -11.49 4.05
C GLU A 134 -14.99 -12.04 4.95
N ASN A 135 -14.69 -11.31 6.03
CA ASN A 135 -13.75 -11.69 7.10
C ASN A 135 -12.37 -12.23 6.62
N ALA A 136 -11.93 -11.85 5.43
CA ALA A 136 -10.71 -12.35 4.81
C ALA A 136 -9.87 -11.19 4.30
N VAL A 137 -8.55 -11.30 4.43
CA VAL A 137 -7.60 -10.33 3.88
C VAL A 137 -6.65 -11.04 2.91
N ILE A 138 -6.49 -10.48 1.71
CA ILE A 138 -5.65 -11.00 0.63
C ILE A 138 -4.40 -10.13 0.52
N PRO A 139 -3.21 -10.61 0.97
CA PRO A 139 -2.00 -9.79 0.95
C PRO A 139 -1.61 -9.24 -0.43
N TYR A 140 -1.79 -10.02 -1.50
CA TYR A 140 -1.56 -9.54 -2.88
C TYR A 140 -2.68 -8.62 -3.41
N GLY A 141 -3.86 -8.68 -2.81
CA GLY A 141 -4.96 -7.75 -3.03
C GLY A 141 -4.68 -6.37 -2.44
N VAL A 142 -3.89 -6.30 -1.36
CA VAL A 142 -3.32 -5.04 -0.84
C VAL A 142 -2.16 -4.58 -1.73
N GLY A 143 -1.27 -5.50 -2.10
CA GLY A 143 -0.07 -5.23 -2.88
C GLY A 143 1.21 -5.23 -2.04
N LEU A 144 2.36 -5.21 -2.72
CA LEU A 144 3.67 -5.30 -2.06
C LEU A 144 4.11 -4.00 -1.39
N ASP A 145 3.67 -2.84 -1.91
CA ASP A 145 3.91 -1.55 -1.27
C ASP A 145 2.68 -1.13 -0.48
N ILE A 146 2.56 -1.69 0.73
CA ILE A 146 1.43 -1.47 1.63
C ILE A 146 1.33 0.02 1.98
N GLY A 147 0.14 0.60 1.89
CA GLY A 147 -0.09 1.99 2.25
C GLY A 147 0.56 3.01 1.31
N CYS A 148 0.96 2.58 0.10
CA CYS A 148 1.35 3.49 -0.96
C CYS A 148 0.23 4.53 -1.17
N ARG A 149 0.62 5.80 -1.21
CA ARG A 149 -0.30 6.93 -1.12
C ARG A 149 0.24 8.16 -1.85
N MET A 150 -0.70 9.07 -2.09
CA MET A 150 -0.41 10.43 -2.49
C MET A 150 -0.54 11.37 -1.29
N CYS A 151 0.32 12.39 -1.23
CA CYS A 151 0.20 13.50 -0.28
C CYS A 151 0.45 14.82 -0.99
N LEU A 152 -0.56 15.69 -1.02
CA LEU A 152 -0.48 17.05 -1.52
C LEU A 152 -0.45 18.03 -0.34
N SER A 153 0.50 18.95 -0.34
CA SER A 153 0.51 20.10 0.57
C SER A 153 0.44 21.39 -0.21
N ILE A 154 -0.56 22.21 0.10
CA ILE A 154 -0.73 23.58 -0.40
C ILE A 154 -0.06 24.52 0.59
N LEU A 155 0.78 25.44 0.09
CA LEU A 155 1.59 26.33 0.93
C LEU A 155 1.08 27.78 0.91
N ASP A 156 1.47 28.55 1.91
CA ASP A 156 1.25 30.00 2.00
C ASP A 156 2.25 30.83 1.16
N ILE A 157 2.76 30.25 0.07
CA ILE A 157 3.74 30.87 -0.81
C ILE A 157 3.05 31.27 -2.12
N PRO A 158 3.23 32.53 -2.58
CA PRO A 158 2.67 32.97 -3.85
C PRO A 158 3.32 32.21 -5.01
N ILE A 159 2.52 31.90 -6.03
CA ILE A 159 3.02 31.07 -7.14
C ILE A 159 4.18 31.70 -7.92
N SER A 160 4.30 33.03 -7.91
CA SER A 160 5.44 33.76 -8.50
C SER A 160 6.80 33.32 -7.95
N TYR A 161 6.83 32.76 -6.73
CA TYR A 161 8.04 32.18 -6.12
C TYR A 161 8.64 31.04 -6.95
N LEU A 162 7.81 30.26 -7.66
CA LEU A 162 8.26 29.17 -8.52
C LEU A 162 9.22 29.67 -9.62
N ALA A 163 8.88 30.79 -10.25
CA ALA A 163 9.71 31.39 -11.31
C ALA A 163 10.96 32.07 -10.73
N GLY A 164 10.83 32.78 -9.61
CA GLY A 164 11.93 33.55 -9.02
C GLY A 164 12.94 32.74 -8.21
N ALA A 165 12.60 31.52 -7.78
CA ALA A 165 13.43 30.71 -6.88
C ALA A 165 13.62 29.26 -7.36
N LYS A 166 13.55 29.01 -8.67
CA LYS A 166 13.65 27.68 -9.28
C LYS A 166 14.86 26.88 -8.77
N ASP A 167 16.06 27.46 -8.80
CA ASP A 167 17.29 26.80 -8.35
C ASP A 167 17.24 26.40 -6.87
N LYS A 168 16.63 27.24 -6.02
CA LYS A 168 16.43 26.94 -4.59
C LYS A 168 15.47 25.77 -4.41
N LEU A 169 14.40 25.68 -5.21
CA LEU A 169 13.44 24.58 -5.17
C LEU A 169 14.06 23.26 -5.65
N GLU A 170 14.84 23.29 -6.74
CA GLU A 170 15.58 22.12 -7.24
C GLU A 170 16.60 21.63 -6.21
N LYS A 171 17.34 22.56 -5.59
CA LYS A 171 18.27 22.24 -4.50
C LYS A 171 17.54 21.65 -3.29
N ALA A 172 16.41 22.24 -2.89
CA ALA A 172 15.60 21.75 -1.76
C ALA A 172 15.13 20.32 -2.03
N LEU A 173 14.61 20.03 -3.23
CA LEU A 173 14.28 18.67 -3.64
C LEU A 173 15.52 17.78 -3.54
N GLY A 174 16.65 18.17 -4.13
CA GLY A 174 17.93 17.45 -4.15
C GLY A 174 18.48 17.04 -2.77
N GLU A 175 18.39 17.94 -1.80
CA GLU A 175 18.97 17.76 -0.47
C GLU A 175 18.01 17.05 0.50
N HIS A 176 16.70 17.34 0.41
CA HIS A 176 15.70 16.95 1.40
C HIS A 176 14.81 15.78 1.01
N THR A 177 14.99 15.20 -0.18
CA THR A 177 14.36 13.92 -0.55
C THR A 177 15.43 12.87 -0.86
N LYS A 178 15.07 11.59 -0.70
CA LYS A 178 15.99 10.44 -0.84
C LYS A 178 15.29 9.34 -1.62
N PHE A 179 15.97 8.80 -2.63
CA PHE A 179 15.40 7.84 -3.56
C PHE A 179 16.26 6.56 -3.64
N GLY A 180 15.64 5.50 -4.13
CA GLY A 180 16.23 4.17 -4.27
C GLY A 180 16.41 3.39 -2.98
N MET A 181 17.18 2.31 -3.09
CA MET A 181 17.37 1.35 -1.99
C MET A 181 18.35 1.82 -0.92
N TYR A 182 19.32 2.66 -1.29
CA TYR A 182 20.48 2.96 -0.45
C TYR A 182 20.52 4.38 0.10
N GLU A 183 19.83 5.35 -0.53
CA GLU A 183 19.78 6.71 0.00
C GLU A 183 18.87 6.78 1.23
N THR A 184 19.40 7.34 2.31
CA THR A 184 18.67 7.56 3.57
C THR A 184 19.05 8.90 4.16
N HIS A 185 18.22 9.44 5.05
CA HIS A 185 18.55 10.67 5.77
C HIS A 185 19.61 10.38 6.84
N LYS A 186 20.53 11.34 7.04
CA LYS A 186 21.54 11.25 8.11
C LYS A 186 20.93 11.42 9.51
N SER A 187 19.89 12.25 9.60
CA SER A 187 19.14 12.50 10.81
C SER A 187 17.70 12.04 10.67
N HIS A 188 17.20 11.37 11.71
CA HIS A 188 15.85 10.86 11.80
C HIS A 188 15.06 11.72 12.79
N VAL A 189 13.76 11.85 12.53
CA VAL A 189 12.83 12.46 13.48
C VAL A 189 12.36 11.39 14.43
N ASP A 190 12.35 11.71 15.72
CA ASP A 190 11.62 10.91 16.70
C ASP A 190 10.13 11.07 16.41
N HIS A 191 9.52 9.98 15.97
CA HIS A 191 8.11 9.95 15.59
C HIS A 191 7.41 8.90 16.44
N GLU A 192 6.23 9.26 16.96
CA GLU A 192 5.38 8.41 17.83
C GLU A 192 5.02 7.04 17.20
N ILE A 193 5.17 6.89 15.89
CA ILE A 193 4.88 5.63 15.19
C ILE A 193 5.79 4.51 15.71
N PHE A 194 7.02 4.84 16.10
CA PHE A 194 7.98 3.89 16.64
C PHE A 194 7.73 3.54 18.10
N GLU A 195 6.81 4.24 18.78
CA GLU A 195 6.40 3.94 20.16
C GLU A 195 5.25 2.93 20.21
N ARG A 196 4.66 2.58 19.08
CA ARG A 196 3.59 1.59 19.02
C ARG A 196 4.05 0.21 19.50
N ASP A 197 3.32 -0.32 20.47
CA ASP A 197 3.52 -1.67 21.03
C ASP A 197 3.50 -2.77 19.96
N THR A 198 2.78 -2.56 18.84
CA THR A 198 2.73 -3.50 17.71
C THR A 198 4.11 -3.89 17.20
N PHE A 199 5.10 -2.98 17.26
CA PHE A 199 6.48 -3.31 16.90
C PHE A 199 7.08 -4.37 17.83
N ASP A 200 6.75 -4.37 19.12
CA ASP A 200 7.29 -5.31 20.09
C ASP A 200 6.47 -6.61 20.19
N LEU A 201 5.17 -6.55 19.91
CA LEU A 201 4.26 -7.69 19.92
C LEU A 201 4.50 -8.67 18.77
N ILE A 202 4.83 -8.16 17.57
CA ILE A 202 5.02 -8.98 16.37
C ILE A 202 6.53 -9.13 16.07
N PRO A 203 7.12 -10.33 16.15
CA PRO A 203 8.56 -10.51 16.01
C PRO A 203 9.12 -10.04 14.67
N LEU A 204 8.35 -10.20 13.59
CA LEU A 204 8.71 -9.68 12.28
C LEU A 204 8.90 -8.16 12.34
N LEU A 205 7.94 -7.44 12.93
CA LEU A 205 7.97 -5.98 13.04
C LEU A 205 9.09 -5.52 13.95
N LYS A 206 9.35 -6.23 15.06
CA LYS A 206 10.48 -5.95 15.97
C LYS A 206 11.80 -6.00 15.23
N ARG A 207 12.01 -7.04 14.41
CA ARG A 207 13.20 -7.19 13.56
C ARG A 207 13.30 -6.08 12.51
N LEU A 208 12.17 -5.61 11.99
CA LEU A 208 12.11 -4.60 10.95
C LEU A 208 12.16 -3.15 11.47
N LYS A 209 11.91 -2.90 12.76
CA LYS A 209 11.90 -1.56 13.37
C LYS A 209 13.15 -0.73 13.04
N PRO A 210 14.40 -1.26 13.15
CA PRO A 210 15.59 -0.48 12.79
C PRO A 210 15.63 -0.09 11.31
N LYS A 211 15.11 -0.95 10.41
CA LYS A 211 15.00 -0.66 8.98
C LYS A 211 13.96 0.43 8.72
N ALA A 212 12.81 0.36 9.39
CA ALA A 212 11.78 1.40 9.30
C ALA A 212 12.32 2.76 9.78
N ILE A 213 13.02 2.81 10.92
CA ILE A 213 13.69 4.04 11.39
C ILE A 213 14.63 4.58 10.31
N LYS A 214 15.52 3.73 9.79
CA LYS A 214 16.50 4.12 8.78
C LYS A 214 15.87 4.67 7.49
N GLN A 215 14.73 4.12 7.08
CA GLN A 215 14.03 4.47 5.82
C GLN A 215 12.99 5.59 5.96
N MET A 216 12.72 6.08 7.17
CA MET A 216 11.76 7.14 7.43
C MET A 216 12.03 8.38 6.56
N GLY A 217 10.98 8.93 5.96
CA GLY A 217 11.06 10.14 5.12
C GLY A 217 11.80 9.97 3.79
N THR A 218 12.07 8.74 3.36
CA THR A 218 12.60 8.44 2.01
C THR A 218 11.45 8.21 1.04
N SER A 219 11.61 8.63 -0.22
CA SER A 219 10.59 8.51 -1.26
C SER A 219 10.65 7.16 -1.96
N GLY A 220 11.86 6.63 -2.18
CA GLY A 220 12.04 5.32 -2.76
C GLY A 220 12.27 5.21 -4.24
N GLY A 221 11.72 4.15 -4.85
CA GLY A 221 12.02 3.77 -6.21
C GLY A 221 10.79 3.38 -7.01
N GLY A 222 10.98 3.04 -8.28
CA GLY A 222 9.88 2.74 -9.20
C GLY A 222 9.12 4.02 -9.60
N ASN A 223 7.79 4.01 -9.46
CA ASN A 223 6.92 5.13 -9.82
C ASN A 223 6.79 6.21 -8.73
N HIS A 224 7.62 6.14 -7.68
CA HIS A 224 7.60 7.11 -6.58
C HIS A 224 8.26 8.42 -7.00
N PHE A 225 7.71 9.53 -6.53
CA PHE A 225 8.17 10.86 -6.88
C PHE A 225 7.92 11.89 -5.78
N VAL A 226 8.60 13.02 -5.89
CA VAL A 226 8.25 14.25 -5.17
C VAL A 226 8.31 15.40 -6.16
N GLU A 227 7.23 16.17 -6.21
CA GLU A 227 6.97 17.21 -7.19
C GLU A 227 6.68 18.54 -6.50
N ILE A 228 7.14 19.62 -7.11
CA ILE A 228 6.74 20.99 -6.79
C ILE A 228 6.03 21.54 -8.01
N GLY A 229 4.86 22.14 -7.79
CA GLY A 229 3.96 22.51 -8.87
C GLY A 229 2.94 23.56 -8.50
N GLU A 230 2.07 23.84 -9.47
CA GLU A 230 0.96 24.77 -9.37
C GLU A 230 -0.30 24.03 -8.93
N VAL A 231 -0.91 24.48 -7.85
CA VAL A 231 -2.25 24.05 -7.44
C VAL A 231 -3.25 25.12 -7.84
N THR A 232 -4.23 24.79 -8.67
CA THR A 232 -5.32 25.69 -9.04
C THR A 232 -6.63 25.18 -8.45
N LEU A 233 -7.29 26.01 -7.65
CA LEU A 233 -8.59 25.74 -7.05
C LEU A 233 -9.68 26.54 -7.77
N SER A 234 -10.79 25.89 -8.11
CA SER A 234 -11.92 26.53 -8.81
C SER A 234 -12.79 27.39 -7.89
N ASP A 235 -12.88 27.01 -6.62
CA ASP A 235 -13.77 27.61 -5.64
C ASP A 235 -13.19 27.50 -4.22
N ALA A 236 -13.96 27.97 -3.23
CA ALA A 236 -13.56 27.99 -1.83
C ALA A 236 -13.95 26.76 -1.01
N SER A 237 -14.41 25.67 -1.65
CA SER A 237 -14.95 24.48 -0.95
C SER A 237 -13.92 23.69 -0.14
N LEU A 238 -12.63 23.99 -0.32
CA LEU A 238 -11.52 23.43 0.47
C LEU A 238 -11.06 24.35 1.61
N GLY A 239 -11.81 25.40 1.93
CA GLY A 239 -11.45 26.38 2.96
C GLY A 239 -10.30 27.32 2.55
N LEU A 240 -9.93 27.32 1.28
CA LEU A 240 -8.97 28.24 0.67
C LEU A 240 -9.65 28.97 -0.50
N PRO A 241 -9.43 30.28 -0.70
CA PRO A 241 -10.00 30.99 -1.83
C PRO A 241 -9.66 30.35 -3.18
N ALA A 242 -10.54 30.54 -4.17
CA ALA A 242 -10.21 30.21 -5.55
C ALA A 242 -8.92 30.94 -5.97
N GLY A 243 -8.05 30.26 -6.71
CA GLY A 243 -6.76 30.82 -7.12
C GLY A 243 -5.67 29.78 -7.30
N THR A 244 -4.45 30.26 -7.53
CA THR A 244 -3.28 29.44 -7.78
C THR A 244 -2.27 29.54 -6.64
N TYR A 245 -1.81 28.39 -6.17
CA TYR A 245 -0.93 28.23 -5.01
C TYR A 245 0.29 27.39 -5.38
N LEU A 246 1.36 27.51 -4.60
CA LEU A 246 2.47 26.58 -4.66
C LEU A 246 2.10 25.28 -3.92
N GLY A 247 2.29 24.15 -4.58
CA GLY A 247 2.04 22.82 -4.01
C GLY A 247 3.28 21.93 -3.99
N ILE A 248 3.35 21.06 -2.99
CA ILE A 248 4.25 19.91 -2.95
C ILE A 248 3.39 18.65 -3.04
N LEU A 249 3.63 17.81 -4.05
CA LEU A 249 2.99 16.50 -4.19
C LEU A 249 4.05 15.41 -3.99
N SER A 250 3.77 14.41 -3.18
CA SER A 250 4.62 13.23 -3.10
C SER A 250 3.82 11.95 -3.30
N HIS A 251 4.48 10.98 -3.92
CA HIS A 251 4.01 9.62 -4.12
C HIS A 251 5.05 8.67 -3.51
N SER A 252 4.67 7.99 -2.45
CA SER A 252 5.51 7.04 -1.74
C SER A 252 4.65 6.05 -0.95
N GLY A 253 5.30 5.17 -0.22
CA GLY A 253 4.64 4.11 0.55
C GLY A 253 5.46 3.68 1.76
N SER A 254 5.20 2.48 2.23
CA SER A 254 5.82 1.91 3.44
C SER A 254 7.24 1.38 3.20
N ARG A 255 7.81 1.64 2.02
CA ARG A 255 9.22 1.38 1.70
C ARG A 255 9.57 -0.12 1.83
N GLY A 256 10.85 -0.40 2.10
CA GLY A 256 11.29 -1.77 2.33
C GLY A 256 10.70 -2.40 3.59
N PHE A 257 10.13 -1.61 4.50
CA PHE A 257 9.42 -2.08 5.68
C PHE A 257 8.13 -2.83 5.32
N GLY A 258 7.21 -2.18 4.61
CA GLY A 258 5.98 -2.86 4.18
C GLY A 258 6.20 -3.90 3.10
N ALA A 259 7.22 -3.75 2.25
CA ALA A 259 7.57 -4.80 1.28
C ALA A 259 7.97 -6.12 1.97
N GLU A 260 8.75 -6.09 3.06
CA GLU A 260 9.09 -7.31 3.81
C GLU A 260 7.88 -7.91 4.54
N ILE A 261 6.98 -7.06 5.05
CA ILE A 261 5.70 -7.50 5.65
C ILE A 261 4.86 -8.22 4.58
N ALA A 262 4.60 -7.56 3.44
CA ALA A 262 3.81 -8.12 2.36
C ALA A 262 4.38 -9.46 1.87
N GLN A 263 5.68 -9.53 1.60
CA GLN A 263 6.33 -10.76 1.15
C GLN A 263 6.20 -11.90 2.16
N TYR A 264 6.30 -11.61 3.46
CA TYR A 264 6.13 -12.62 4.51
C TYR A 264 4.71 -13.18 4.51
N TYR A 265 3.70 -12.32 4.60
CA TYR A 265 2.30 -12.76 4.72
C TYR A 265 1.72 -13.30 3.42
N VAL A 266 2.23 -12.87 2.25
CA VAL A 266 1.94 -13.52 0.97
C VAL A 266 2.33 -15.00 1.00
N ARG A 267 3.56 -15.32 1.44
CA ARG A 267 4.01 -16.72 1.52
C ARG A 267 3.13 -17.51 2.49
N LYS A 268 2.81 -16.91 3.64
CA LYS A 268 1.95 -17.54 4.64
C LYS A 268 0.52 -17.77 4.15
N ALA A 269 -0.05 -16.84 3.39
CA ALA A 269 -1.36 -17.02 2.78
C ALA A 269 -1.35 -18.18 1.78
N VAL A 270 -0.33 -18.26 0.90
CA VAL A 270 -0.18 -19.37 -0.05
C VAL A 270 -0.03 -20.73 0.67
N GLU A 271 0.71 -20.78 1.77
CA GLU A 271 0.88 -21.99 2.59
C GLU A 271 -0.44 -22.44 3.25
N GLN A 272 -1.28 -21.51 3.74
CA GLN A 272 -2.50 -21.81 4.49
C GLN A 272 -3.76 -21.89 3.63
N CYS A 273 -3.74 -21.32 2.44
CA CYS A 273 -4.86 -21.25 1.51
C CYS A 273 -4.44 -21.74 0.11
N PRO A 274 -4.24 -23.06 -0.05
CA PRO A 274 -3.91 -23.64 -1.35
C PRO A 274 -5.08 -23.46 -2.31
N LEU A 275 -4.81 -22.81 -3.45
CA LEU A 275 -5.77 -22.51 -4.50
C LEU A 275 -5.32 -23.13 -5.83
N PRO A 276 -6.20 -23.19 -6.85
CA PRO A 276 -5.79 -23.43 -8.23
C PRO A 276 -4.69 -22.46 -8.69
N ARG A 277 -3.87 -22.88 -9.67
CA ARG A 277 -2.66 -22.15 -10.08
C ARG A 277 -3.00 -20.74 -10.56
N GLU A 278 -4.10 -20.60 -11.28
CA GLU A 278 -4.65 -19.34 -11.78
C GLU A 278 -5.07 -18.38 -10.67
N ALA A 279 -5.46 -18.90 -9.50
CA ALA A 279 -5.93 -18.13 -8.36
C ALA A 279 -4.93 -18.02 -7.21
N GLN A 280 -3.71 -18.57 -7.36
CA GLN A 280 -2.73 -18.68 -6.27
C GLN A 280 -2.35 -17.32 -5.67
N HIS A 281 -2.33 -16.26 -6.49
CA HIS A 281 -2.07 -14.89 -6.04
C HIS A 281 -3.23 -14.27 -5.25
N PHE A 282 -4.35 -14.96 -5.09
CA PHE A 282 -5.49 -14.53 -4.30
C PHE A 282 -5.66 -15.33 -2.99
N ALA A 283 -4.65 -16.09 -2.60
CA ALA A 283 -4.63 -16.74 -1.29
C ALA A 283 -4.82 -15.70 -0.18
N TRP A 284 -5.71 -15.99 0.76
CA TRP A 284 -6.11 -15.08 1.83
C TRP A 284 -5.73 -15.60 3.21
N LEU A 285 -5.80 -14.71 4.18
CA LEU A 285 -5.75 -14.99 5.60
C LEU A 285 -7.11 -14.65 6.21
N ASP A 286 -7.67 -15.56 6.98
CA ASP A 286 -8.94 -15.38 7.68
C ASP A 286 -8.71 -14.53 8.94
N LEU A 287 -9.46 -13.44 9.10
CA LEU A 287 -9.31 -12.50 10.21
C LEU A 287 -9.78 -13.06 11.56
N SER A 288 -10.43 -14.21 11.59
CA SER A 288 -10.70 -14.96 12.84
C SER A 288 -9.50 -15.78 13.31
N THR A 289 -8.44 -15.90 12.50
CA THR A 289 -7.21 -16.62 12.87
C THR A 289 -6.15 -15.67 13.39
N HIS A 290 -5.26 -16.18 14.24
CA HIS A 290 -4.12 -15.44 14.75
C HIS A 290 -3.27 -14.87 13.62
N LEU A 291 -2.99 -15.66 12.58
CA LEU A 291 -2.18 -15.22 11.45
C LEU A 291 -2.86 -14.09 10.65
N GLY A 292 -4.18 -14.14 10.49
CA GLY A 292 -4.95 -13.07 9.86
C GLY A 292 -4.94 -11.78 10.68
N LEU A 293 -5.15 -11.87 12.00
CA LEU A 293 -5.05 -10.72 12.90
C LEU A 293 -3.63 -10.14 12.95
N GLU A 294 -2.60 -10.99 12.98
CA GLU A 294 -1.19 -10.58 12.98
C GLU A 294 -0.87 -9.79 11.69
N TYR A 295 -1.31 -10.28 10.53
CA TYR A 295 -1.15 -9.55 9.27
C TYR A 295 -1.95 -8.24 9.27
N TRP A 296 -3.20 -8.26 9.75
CA TRP A 296 -4.03 -7.06 9.81
C TRP A 296 -3.35 -5.95 10.63
N MET A 297 -2.81 -6.28 11.80
CA MET A 297 -2.05 -5.35 12.64
C MET A 297 -0.77 -4.86 11.95
N ALA A 298 -0.02 -5.76 11.31
CA ALA A 298 1.20 -5.43 10.59
C ALA A 298 0.94 -4.52 9.37
N MET A 299 -0.12 -4.80 8.61
CA MET A 299 -0.57 -4.01 7.47
C MET A 299 -0.97 -2.61 7.92
N ASN A 300 -1.76 -2.49 9.00
CA ASN A 300 -2.16 -1.19 9.55
C ASN A 300 -0.96 -0.37 10.04
N LEU A 301 0.00 -0.99 10.73
CA LEU A 301 1.24 -0.31 11.11
C LEU A 301 2.05 0.16 9.88
N ALA A 302 2.12 -0.64 8.82
CA ALA A 302 2.78 -0.24 7.57
C ALA A 302 2.06 0.92 6.87
N GLY A 303 0.73 0.93 6.89
CA GLY A 303 -0.10 2.04 6.42
C GLY A 303 0.23 3.34 7.15
N ASP A 304 0.19 3.31 8.49
CA ASP A 304 0.47 4.49 9.32
C ASP A 304 1.92 4.96 9.18
N TYR A 305 2.88 4.03 9.08
CA TYR A 305 4.28 4.33 8.79
C TYR A 305 4.45 5.01 7.42
N ALA A 306 3.67 4.65 6.40
CA ALA A 306 3.70 5.35 5.13
C ALA A 306 3.25 6.82 5.29
N SER A 307 2.19 7.10 6.05
CA SER A 307 1.76 8.48 6.35
C SER A 307 2.88 9.28 7.03
N ALA A 308 3.50 8.70 8.06
CA ALA A 308 4.63 9.30 8.76
C ALA A 308 5.81 9.62 7.83
N CYS A 309 6.07 8.78 6.83
CA CYS A 309 7.09 9.06 5.81
C CYS A 309 6.75 10.30 4.97
N HIS A 310 5.49 10.43 4.54
CA HIS A 310 5.04 11.62 3.80
C HIS A 310 5.09 12.88 4.66
N GLU A 311 4.71 12.78 5.93
CA GLU A 311 4.83 13.89 6.87
C GLU A 311 6.28 14.37 6.98
N ASP A 312 7.25 13.46 7.14
CA ASP A 312 8.67 13.85 7.21
C ASP A 312 9.20 14.45 5.91
N ILE A 313 8.82 13.88 4.74
CA ILE A 313 9.17 14.43 3.42
C ILE A 313 8.69 15.87 3.30
N HIS A 314 7.40 16.10 3.58
CA HIS A 314 6.77 17.41 3.45
C HIS A 314 7.32 18.40 4.47
N ARG A 315 7.49 18.00 5.72
CA ARG A 315 8.08 18.82 6.78
C ARG A 315 9.47 19.32 6.42
N ARG A 316 10.34 18.47 5.88
CA ARG A 316 11.70 18.86 5.44
C ARG A 316 11.65 19.86 4.29
N LEU A 317 10.81 19.61 3.29
CA LEU A 317 10.70 20.48 2.12
C LEU A 317 10.07 21.83 2.46
N ILE A 318 8.97 21.84 3.21
CA ILE A 318 8.29 23.08 3.65
C ILE A 318 9.27 23.96 4.44
N ARG A 319 10.04 23.36 5.36
CA ARG A 319 11.08 24.06 6.13
C ARG A 319 12.19 24.61 5.24
N ALA A 320 12.68 23.81 4.28
CA ALA A 320 13.77 24.23 3.39
C ALA A 320 13.37 25.36 2.43
N ILE A 321 12.13 25.32 1.96
CA ILE A 321 11.57 26.35 1.07
C ILE A 321 11.26 27.63 1.86
N GLY A 322 10.86 27.49 3.12
CA GLY A 322 10.50 28.59 4.02
C GLY A 322 9.00 28.91 4.02
N GLY A 323 8.15 27.92 3.73
CA GLY A 323 6.69 28.08 3.71
C GLY A 323 6.01 27.54 4.97
N ARG A 324 4.69 27.68 5.00
CA ARG A 324 3.79 27.08 5.98
C ARG A 324 2.68 26.32 5.25
N LEU A 325 2.26 25.22 5.86
CA LEU A 325 1.17 24.40 5.36
C LEU A 325 -0.17 25.14 5.50
N ARG A 326 -0.94 25.21 4.43
CA ARG A 326 -2.32 25.73 4.41
C ARG A 326 -3.34 24.62 4.42
N LEU A 327 -3.12 23.61 3.59
CA LEU A 327 -3.99 22.44 3.47
C LEU A 327 -3.14 21.23 3.08
N ARG A 328 -3.48 20.07 3.64
CA ARG A 328 -2.94 18.77 3.24
C ARG A 328 -4.08 17.87 2.78
N ILE A 329 -3.86 17.20 1.65
CA ILE A 329 -4.78 16.20 1.09
C ILE A 329 -3.98 14.92 0.91
N GLU A 330 -4.48 13.81 1.45
CA GLU A 330 -3.85 12.50 1.33
C GLU A 330 -4.86 11.44 0.95
N ASN A 331 -4.44 10.47 0.14
CA ASN A 331 -5.26 9.32 -0.19
C ASN A 331 -4.40 8.08 -0.45
N HIS A 332 -4.77 6.96 0.19
CA HIS A 332 -4.09 5.67 -0.02
C HIS A 332 -4.58 5.06 -1.32
N HIS A 333 -3.75 4.22 -1.93
CA HIS A 333 -4.17 3.45 -3.09
C HIS A 333 -3.75 1.98 -3.11
N ASN A 334 -3.02 1.50 -2.10
CA ASN A 334 -2.70 0.07 -1.91
C ASN A 334 -2.96 -0.33 -0.46
N PHE A 335 -4.18 -0.73 -0.13
CA PHE A 335 -4.55 -1.05 1.25
C PHE A 335 -5.84 -1.88 1.34
N ALA A 336 -6.16 -2.39 2.52
CA ALA A 336 -7.46 -2.98 2.81
C ALA A 336 -8.10 -2.31 4.03
N TRP A 337 -9.40 -2.07 3.95
CA TRP A 337 -10.18 -1.41 5.01
C TRP A 337 -11.32 -2.28 5.45
N LYS A 338 -11.69 -2.14 6.72
CA LYS A 338 -12.93 -2.69 7.25
C LYS A 338 -14.03 -1.64 7.05
N GLU A 339 -15.02 -1.95 6.22
CA GLU A 339 -16.07 -1.01 5.80
C GLU A 339 -17.44 -1.68 5.88
N VAL A 340 -18.49 -0.87 6.06
CA VAL A 340 -19.87 -1.36 6.03
C VAL A 340 -20.48 -1.04 4.67
N HIS A 341 -20.83 -2.07 3.91
CA HIS A 341 -21.54 -1.96 2.63
C HIS A 341 -22.80 -2.80 2.72
N GLU A 342 -23.96 -2.22 2.36
CA GLU A 342 -25.28 -2.88 2.45
C GLU A 342 -25.56 -3.53 3.81
N GLY A 343 -25.10 -2.89 4.90
CA GLY A 343 -25.28 -3.38 6.28
C GLY A 343 -24.35 -4.53 6.69
N ARG A 344 -23.42 -4.95 5.83
CA ARG A 344 -22.41 -5.98 6.13
C ARG A 344 -21.05 -5.37 6.36
N GLU A 345 -20.35 -5.80 7.40
CA GLU A 345 -18.94 -5.49 7.59
C GLU A 345 -18.09 -6.34 6.63
N LEU A 346 -17.36 -5.69 5.74
CA LEU A 346 -16.54 -6.30 4.71
C LEU A 346 -15.10 -5.78 4.78
N ILE A 347 -14.18 -6.59 4.25
CA ILE A 347 -12.79 -6.17 4.04
C ILE A 347 -12.62 -5.75 2.58
N VAL A 348 -12.52 -4.45 2.36
CA VAL A 348 -12.43 -3.85 1.03
C VAL A 348 -10.97 -3.62 0.68
N HIS A 349 -10.47 -4.41 -0.26
CA HIS A 349 -9.13 -4.30 -0.83
C HIS A 349 -9.16 -3.29 -1.97
N ARG A 350 -8.25 -2.32 -1.96
CA ARG A 350 -8.00 -1.43 -3.09
C ARG A 350 -6.54 -1.48 -3.48
N LYS A 351 -6.29 -1.70 -4.77
CA LYS A 351 -4.94 -1.73 -5.32
C LYS A 351 -4.87 -0.91 -6.59
N GLY A 352 -4.10 0.17 -6.54
CA GLY A 352 -4.22 1.26 -7.50
C GLY A 352 -5.64 1.83 -7.56
N ALA A 353 -6.35 1.86 -6.44
CA ALA A 353 -7.66 2.49 -6.34
C ALA A 353 -7.77 3.15 -4.98
N THR A 354 -8.48 4.28 -4.91
CA THR A 354 -8.49 5.13 -3.72
C THR A 354 -9.90 5.24 -3.12
N PRO A 355 -10.05 5.39 -1.79
CA PRO A 355 -11.35 5.67 -1.20
C PRO A 355 -11.96 6.96 -1.77
N ALA A 356 -13.24 6.88 -2.14
CA ALA A 356 -14.05 7.95 -2.72
C ALA A 356 -15.48 7.94 -2.11
N GLY A 357 -15.56 7.66 -0.81
CA GLY A 357 -16.77 7.90 -0.03
C GLY A 357 -17.22 9.36 -0.13
N GLU A 358 -18.49 9.62 0.18
CA GLU A 358 -19.05 10.98 0.08
C GLU A 358 -18.19 11.99 0.87
N GLY A 359 -17.72 13.04 0.19
CA GLY A 359 -16.90 14.08 0.80
C GLY A 359 -15.41 13.74 1.00
N VAL A 360 -14.99 12.48 0.79
CA VAL A 360 -13.60 12.06 0.95
C VAL A 360 -12.72 12.75 -0.10
N LEU A 361 -11.70 13.47 0.35
CA LEU A 361 -10.77 14.17 -0.54
C LEU A 361 -9.66 13.25 -1.05
N GLY A 362 -9.18 13.51 -2.25
CA GLY A 362 -8.01 12.83 -2.81
C GLY A 362 -7.32 13.64 -3.91
N ILE A 363 -6.18 13.12 -4.37
CA ILE A 363 -5.47 13.59 -5.56
C ILE A 363 -5.26 12.39 -6.51
N ILE A 364 -5.62 12.58 -7.77
CA ILE A 364 -5.43 11.61 -8.86
C ILE A 364 -4.34 12.18 -9.78
N PRO A 365 -3.05 11.77 -9.62
CA PRO A 365 -1.98 12.17 -10.52
C PRO A 365 -2.13 11.61 -11.93
N ALA A 366 -1.57 12.30 -12.91
CA ALA A 366 -1.48 11.82 -14.28
C ALA A 366 -0.09 11.21 -14.57
N SER A 367 0.84 12.05 -15.00
CA SER A 367 2.24 11.71 -15.24
C SER A 367 3.10 12.93 -14.88
N MET A 368 4.43 12.78 -14.95
CA MET A 368 5.37 13.88 -14.68
C MET A 368 5.18 15.13 -15.57
N SER A 369 4.42 15.07 -16.68
CA SER A 369 4.17 16.22 -17.56
C SER A 369 2.75 16.75 -17.54
N GLU A 370 1.78 15.95 -17.10
CA GLU A 370 0.36 16.27 -17.18
C GLU A 370 -0.23 16.62 -15.81
N LYS A 371 -1.29 17.42 -15.81
CA LYS A 371 -1.97 17.81 -14.58
C LYS A 371 -2.65 16.62 -13.90
N GLY A 372 -2.52 16.55 -12.58
CA GLY A 372 -3.38 15.74 -11.71
C GLY A 372 -4.61 16.51 -11.26
N TYR A 373 -5.57 15.80 -10.66
CA TYR A 373 -6.86 16.35 -10.25
C TYR A 373 -7.07 16.20 -8.75
N ILE A 374 -7.42 17.29 -8.07
CA ILE A 374 -7.90 17.28 -6.70
C ILE A 374 -9.38 16.94 -6.76
N VAL A 375 -9.78 15.90 -6.03
CA VAL A 375 -11.10 15.30 -6.15
C VAL A 375 -11.81 15.17 -4.81
N ARG A 376 -13.14 15.09 -4.86
CA ARG A 376 -14.02 14.73 -3.75
C ARG A 376 -14.87 13.53 -4.15
N GLY A 377 -14.89 12.49 -3.32
CA GLY A 377 -15.69 11.30 -3.55
C GLY A 377 -17.19 11.60 -3.50
N ARG A 378 -17.94 10.94 -4.39
CA ARG A 378 -19.41 11.00 -4.48
C ARG A 378 -20.11 9.88 -3.72
N GLY A 379 -19.36 8.92 -3.16
CA GLY A 379 -19.92 7.82 -2.38
C GLY A 379 -20.67 6.78 -3.23
N ASN A 380 -20.31 6.60 -4.49
CA ASN A 380 -20.96 5.63 -5.37
C ASN A 380 -20.79 4.20 -4.82
N SER A 381 -21.91 3.53 -4.52
CA SER A 381 -21.92 2.19 -3.93
C SER A 381 -21.47 1.09 -4.90
N GLU A 382 -21.70 1.26 -6.21
CA GLU A 382 -21.28 0.27 -7.23
C GLU A 382 -19.76 0.21 -7.36
N SER A 383 -19.05 1.29 -7.01
CA SER A 383 -17.59 1.30 -6.93
C SER A 383 -17.04 0.91 -5.55
N LEU A 384 -17.90 0.47 -4.62
CA LEU A 384 -17.56 0.29 -3.21
C LEU A 384 -16.93 1.57 -2.63
N CYS A 385 -17.52 2.72 -2.98
CA CYS A 385 -17.04 4.04 -2.59
C CYS A 385 -15.55 4.23 -2.96
N SER A 386 -15.16 3.92 -4.19
CA SER A 386 -13.78 3.99 -4.68
C SER A 386 -13.67 4.75 -6.00
N ALA A 387 -12.47 5.25 -6.30
CA ALA A 387 -12.11 5.89 -7.56
C ALA A 387 -10.70 5.48 -8.03
N SER A 388 -10.33 5.90 -9.24
CA SER A 388 -8.97 5.71 -9.78
C SER A 388 -7.91 6.34 -8.89
N HIS A 389 -6.71 5.78 -8.90
CA HIS A 389 -5.56 6.37 -8.18
C HIS A 389 -4.67 7.23 -9.08
N GLY A 390 -4.77 7.10 -10.41
CA GLY A 390 -3.98 7.90 -11.33
C GLY A 390 -4.43 7.70 -12.79
N ALA A 391 -3.55 7.99 -13.75
CA ALA A 391 -3.82 7.70 -15.16
C ALA A 391 -3.76 6.20 -15.51
N GLY A 392 -2.99 5.42 -14.75
CA GLY A 392 -2.71 4.03 -15.09
C GLY A 392 -1.77 3.87 -16.30
N ARG A 393 -1.14 2.70 -16.41
CA ARG A 393 -0.14 2.46 -17.46
C ARG A 393 -0.80 1.98 -18.75
N ALA A 394 -0.39 2.56 -19.87
CA ALA A 394 -0.69 2.06 -21.21
C ALA A 394 0.34 1.01 -21.67
N PHE A 395 1.58 1.10 -21.16
CA PHE A 395 2.67 0.18 -21.50
C PHE A 395 3.32 -0.41 -20.24
N SER A 396 3.74 -1.67 -20.31
CA SER A 396 4.52 -2.28 -19.24
C SER A 396 5.84 -1.51 -19.03
N ARG A 397 6.49 -1.67 -17.88
CA ARG A 397 7.80 -1.05 -17.64
C ARG A 397 8.84 -1.51 -18.65
N ALA A 398 8.83 -2.81 -18.99
CA ALA A 398 9.74 -3.37 -19.97
C ALA A 398 9.50 -2.77 -21.36
N ASP A 399 8.24 -2.66 -21.79
CA ASP A 399 7.90 -2.07 -23.09
C ASP A 399 8.25 -0.59 -23.15
N ALA A 400 7.93 0.18 -22.10
CA ALA A 400 8.27 1.59 -22.02
C ALA A 400 9.79 1.82 -22.10
N ARG A 401 10.58 0.98 -21.41
CA ARG A 401 12.05 1.06 -21.44
C ARG A 401 12.62 0.85 -22.85
N ASN A 402 12.02 -0.05 -23.63
CA ASN A 402 12.45 -0.38 -24.98
C ASN A 402 11.91 0.59 -26.04
N ARG A 403 10.77 1.24 -25.77
CA ARG A 403 10.05 2.08 -26.73
C ARG A 403 10.45 3.55 -26.68
N PHE A 404 10.78 4.07 -25.50
CA PHE A 404 11.00 5.49 -25.31
C PHE A 404 12.46 5.79 -24.95
N THR A 405 12.93 6.95 -25.40
CA THR A 405 14.28 7.43 -25.14
C THR A 405 14.29 8.62 -24.17
N GLN A 406 15.40 8.79 -23.45
CA GLN A 406 15.59 9.93 -22.55
C GLN A 406 15.56 11.28 -23.28
N SER A 407 15.96 11.31 -24.56
CA SER A 407 15.92 12.53 -25.38
C SER A 407 14.49 12.99 -25.67
N GLU A 408 13.60 12.04 -26.00
CA GLU A 408 12.18 12.32 -26.23
C GLU A 408 11.50 12.84 -24.97
N ILE A 409 11.76 12.21 -23.81
CA ILE A 409 11.24 12.66 -22.52
C ILE A 409 11.69 14.10 -22.23
N LYS A 410 13.00 14.39 -22.36
CA LYS A 410 13.54 15.74 -22.14
C LYS A 410 12.91 16.77 -23.09
N LYS A 411 12.70 16.43 -24.36
CA LYS A 411 12.07 17.31 -25.34
C LYS A 411 10.62 17.63 -24.94
N LEU A 412 9.84 16.61 -24.58
CA LEU A 412 8.46 16.77 -24.14
C LEU A 412 8.36 17.63 -22.86
N LEU A 413 9.19 17.33 -21.85
CA LEU A 413 9.19 18.07 -20.60
C LEU A 413 9.60 19.53 -20.78
N LYS A 414 10.59 19.80 -21.65
CA LYS A 414 10.98 21.17 -22.00
C LYS A 414 9.82 21.94 -22.63
N GLN A 415 9.05 21.32 -23.52
CA GLN A 415 7.86 21.94 -24.13
C GLN A 415 6.77 22.24 -23.10
N LYS A 416 6.63 21.39 -22.07
CA LYS A 416 5.66 21.54 -20.98
C LYS A 416 6.16 22.43 -19.82
N GLY A 417 7.41 22.91 -19.90
CA GLY A 417 8.02 23.74 -18.86
C GLY A 417 8.29 22.99 -17.56
N VAL A 418 8.57 21.68 -17.63
CA VAL A 418 8.85 20.82 -16.48
C VAL A 418 10.35 20.51 -16.39
N THR A 419 10.95 20.73 -15.22
CA THR A 419 12.28 20.17 -14.91
C THR A 419 12.11 18.77 -14.32
N LEU A 420 12.88 17.79 -14.82
CA LEU A 420 13.00 16.45 -14.23
C LEU A 420 14.40 16.25 -13.63
N ILE A 421 14.45 15.80 -12.38
CA ILE A 421 15.65 15.41 -11.64
C ILE A 421 15.60 13.89 -11.42
N GLY A 422 16.49 13.16 -12.10
CA GLY A 422 16.48 11.70 -12.12
C GLY A 422 15.51 11.16 -13.17
N GLY A 423 14.78 10.09 -12.83
CA GLY A 423 13.78 9.47 -13.70
C GLY A 423 14.37 8.49 -14.71
N THR A 424 13.54 7.54 -15.12
CA THR A 424 13.89 6.50 -16.09
C THR A 424 12.89 6.49 -17.25
N THR A 425 13.24 5.83 -18.35
CA THR A 425 12.34 5.68 -19.50
C THR A 425 11.10 4.84 -19.20
N GLU A 426 11.12 4.06 -18.11
CA GLU A 426 9.97 3.28 -17.65
C GLU A 426 8.82 4.16 -17.19
N GLU A 427 9.11 5.37 -16.72
CA GLU A 427 8.12 6.31 -16.19
C GLU A 427 7.88 7.49 -17.15
N ALA A 428 8.25 7.34 -18.43
CA ALA A 428 8.00 8.32 -19.48
C ALA A 428 6.50 8.71 -19.52
N PRO A 429 6.12 9.99 -19.71
CA PRO A 429 4.71 10.40 -19.76
C PRO A 429 3.83 9.61 -20.74
N MET A 430 4.40 9.22 -21.89
CA MET A 430 3.76 8.42 -22.94
C MET A 430 3.54 6.95 -22.53
N ALA A 431 4.08 6.52 -21.39
CA ALA A 431 3.84 5.20 -20.81
C ALA A 431 2.47 5.08 -20.11
N TYR A 432 1.79 6.20 -19.91
CA TYR A 432 0.54 6.33 -19.17
C TYR A 432 -0.65 6.56 -20.11
N LYS A 433 -1.86 6.20 -19.66
CA LYS A 433 -3.10 6.49 -20.39
C LYS A 433 -3.40 7.99 -20.38
N ASP A 434 -4.33 8.42 -21.22
CA ASP A 434 -4.84 9.79 -21.19
C ASP A 434 -5.66 10.01 -19.91
N ILE A 435 -5.22 10.97 -19.07
CA ILE A 435 -5.90 11.25 -17.80
C ILE A 435 -7.29 11.86 -18.01
N GLY A 436 -7.51 12.60 -19.10
CA GLY A 436 -8.82 13.16 -19.42
C GLY A 436 -9.84 12.06 -19.70
N GLU A 437 -9.46 11.04 -20.46
CA GLU A 437 -10.32 9.85 -20.67
C GLU A 437 -10.63 9.13 -19.36
N VAL A 438 -9.62 8.93 -18.50
CA VAL A 438 -9.79 8.30 -17.18
C VAL A 438 -10.75 9.10 -16.30
N MET A 439 -10.59 10.43 -16.23
CA MET A 439 -11.46 11.30 -15.43
C MET A 439 -12.90 11.35 -15.98
N ASN A 440 -13.07 11.41 -17.30
CA ASN A 440 -14.40 11.40 -17.91
C ASN A 440 -15.16 10.10 -17.60
N ALA A 441 -14.45 8.97 -17.61
CA ALA A 441 -14.99 7.64 -17.32
C ALA A 441 -15.35 7.39 -15.84
N GLN A 442 -15.05 8.32 -14.94
CA GLN A 442 -15.38 8.23 -13.50
C GLN A 442 -16.08 9.48 -12.96
N SER A 443 -16.73 10.26 -13.82
CA SER A 443 -17.47 11.47 -13.44
C SER A 443 -18.58 11.21 -12.41
N GLU A 444 -19.09 9.99 -12.33
CA GLU A 444 -20.04 9.55 -11.31
C GLU A 444 -19.40 9.18 -9.96
N LEU A 445 -18.08 8.98 -9.92
CA LEU A 445 -17.35 8.56 -8.71
C LEU A 445 -16.79 9.74 -7.92
N VAL A 446 -16.41 10.82 -8.61
CA VAL A 446 -15.73 11.97 -8.01
C VAL A 446 -16.13 13.30 -8.64
N ASP A 447 -16.15 14.35 -7.83
CA ASP A 447 -16.18 15.75 -8.27
C ASP A 447 -14.75 16.30 -8.35
N ILE A 448 -14.47 17.13 -9.36
CA ILE A 448 -13.18 17.81 -9.52
C ILE A 448 -13.24 19.16 -8.80
N LEU A 449 -12.31 19.38 -7.86
CA LEU A 449 -12.21 20.63 -7.07
C LEU A 449 -11.05 21.53 -7.52
N GLY A 450 -10.12 20.98 -8.31
CA GLY A 450 -8.92 21.68 -8.70
C GLY A 450 -7.92 20.78 -9.39
N THR A 451 -6.75 21.34 -9.71
CA THR A 451 -5.71 20.65 -10.45
C THR A 451 -4.34 20.89 -9.83
N PHE A 452 -3.44 19.91 -9.96
CA PHE A 452 -2.03 20.05 -9.67
C PHE A 452 -1.21 19.90 -10.96
N GLN A 453 -0.49 20.93 -11.38
CA GLN A 453 0.41 20.88 -12.53
C GLN A 453 1.87 20.76 -12.03
N PRO A 454 2.56 19.64 -12.30
CA PRO A 454 3.97 19.51 -11.94
C PRO A 454 4.83 20.51 -12.72
N ARG A 455 5.86 21.03 -12.06
CA ARG A 455 6.84 22.00 -12.63
C ARG A 455 8.27 21.59 -12.37
N ILE A 456 8.54 21.00 -11.21
CA ILE A 456 9.82 20.37 -10.88
C ILE A 456 9.51 18.99 -10.32
N VAL A 457 10.02 17.95 -10.97
CA VAL A 457 9.76 16.55 -10.64
C VAL A 457 11.07 15.90 -10.22
N ARG A 458 11.07 15.21 -9.08
CA ARG A 458 12.18 14.35 -8.69
C ARG A 458 11.73 12.90 -8.55
N MET A 459 12.49 12.01 -9.17
CA MET A 459 12.29 10.55 -9.13
C MET A 459 13.62 9.83 -8.88
N GLU A 460 13.56 8.52 -8.69
CA GLU A 460 14.75 7.67 -8.72
C GLU A 460 15.36 7.65 -10.14
N GLY A 461 16.68 7.78 -10.25
CA GLY A 461 17.40 7.74 -11.52
C GLY A 461 18.72 8.50 -11.45
N LEU A 462 19.55 8.34 -12.49
CA LEU A 462 20.82 9.06 -12.59
C LEU A 462 20.57 10.57 -12.63
N ARG A 463 21.22 11.30 -11.73
CA ARG A 463 21.23 12.76 -11.78
C ARG A 463 21.99 13.16 -13.03
N SER A 464 21.34 13.84 -13.98
CA SER A 464 22.05 14.46 -15.09
C SER A 464 22.95 15.56 -14.53
N GLY A 465 24.24 15.27 -14.34
CA GLY A 465 25.25 16.25 -13.90
C GLY A 465 26.14 15.87 -12.72
N VAL A 466 26.30 14.57 -12.38
CA VAL A 466 27.44 14.09 -11.57
C VAL A 466 28.22 13.07 -12.36
#